data_AF-A0A2A5MBW8-F1
#
_entry.id   AF-A0A2A5MBW8-F1
#
_cell.length_a   1.000
_cell.length_b   1.000
_cell.length_c   1.000
_cell.angle_alpha   90.00
_cell.angle_beta   90.00
_cell.angle_gamma   90.00
#
_symmetry.space_group_name_H-M   'P 1'
#
loop_
_entity.id
_entity.type
_entity.pdbx_description
1 polymer ?
#
loop_
_entity_poly.entity_id
_entity_poly.type
_entity_poly.pdbx_seq_one_letter_code
_entity_poly.pdbx_strand_id
1 'polypeptide(L)'
;MEILITLAIISIPVINILWVRYFQIYPLSYFDIENVQRVAKCEGLEWRVRVFSLSGITSPEWTKINTRQLEAFKSELQRRKKYTATIRDGIN
;
A
#
# COMPACT_ATOMS: atom_id res chain seq x y z
N MET A 1 -23.09 37.55 -8.33
CA MET A 1 -23.56 36.24 -7.82
C MET A 1 -22.89 35.09 -8.55
N GLU A 2 -22.82 35.12 -9.89
CA GLU A 2 -22.22 34.06 -10.71
C GLU A 2 -20.76 33.75 -10.38
N ILE A 3 -19.90 34.77 -10.22
CA ILE A 3 -18.48 34.58 -9.86
C ILE A 3 -18.30 33.83 -8.53
N LEU A 4 -19.12 34.15 -7.52
CA LEU A 4 -19.07 33.48 -6.21
C LEU A 4 -19.52 32.01 -6.32
N ILE A 5 -20.52 31.73 -7.15
CA ILE A 5 -21.00 30.37 -7.41
C ILE A 5 -19.93 29.56 -8.15
N THR A 6 -19.29 30.14 -9.17
CA THR A 6 -18.20 29.51 -9.91
C THR A 6 -17.00 29.20 -9.00
N LEU A 7 -16.60 30.15 -8.14
CA LEU A 7 -15.53 29.95 -7.17
C LEU A 7 -15.88 28.85 -6.15
N ALA A 8 -17.12 28.81 -5.67
CA ALA A 8 -17.59 27.76 -4.77
C ALA A 8 -17.47 26.36 -5.42
N ILE A 9 -17.91 26.22 -6.67
CA ILE A 9 -17.83 24.95 -7.41
C ILE A 9 -16.37 24.51 -7.61
N ILE A 10 -15.48 25.43 -8.00
CA ILE A 10 -14.04 25.12 -8.22
C ILE A 10 -13.33 24.81 -6.89
N SER A 11 -13.77 25.41 -5.79
CA SER A 11 -13.15 25.17 -4.48
C SER A 11 -13.33 23.74 -3.97
N ILE A 12 -14.43 23.08 -4.31
CA ILE A 12 -14.75 21.70 -3.88
C ILE A 12 -13.65 20.69 -4.27
N PRO A 13 -13.23 20.56 -5.54
CA PRO A 13 -12.16 19.62 -5.90
C PRO A 13 -10.81 20.02 -5.28
N VAL A 14 -10.52 21.31 -5.15
CA VAL A 14 -9.28 21.79 -4.51
C VAL A 14 -9.23 21.39 -3.04
N ILE A 15 -10.31 21.61 -2.30
CA ILE A 15 -10.43 21.21 -0.89
C ILE A 15 -10.29 19.70 -0.75
N ASN A 16 -10.89 18.91 -1.64
CA ASN A 16 -10.76 17.45 -1.62
C ASN A 16 -9.31 17.01 -1.82
N ILE A 17 -8.60 17.57 -2.81
CA ILE A 17 -7.18 17.27 -3.05
C ILE A 17 -6.33 17.60 -1.82
N LEU A 18 -6.56 18.77 -1.20
CA LEU A 18 -5.86 19.18 0.01
C LEU A 18 -6.19 18.23 1.18
N TRP A 19 -7.44 17.84 1.35
CA TRP A 19 -7.85 16.92 2.40
C TRP A 19 -7.12 15.57 2.29
N VAL A 20 -7.13 14.97 1.11
CA VAL A 20 -6.42 13.71 0.86
C VAL A 20 -4.93 13.88 1.13
N ARG A 21 -4.31 14.94 0.57
CA ARG A 21 -2.87 15.14 0.65
C ARG A 21 -2.37 15.42 2.06
N TYR A 22 -3.11 16.19 2.85
CA TYR A 22 -2.66 16.63 4.18
C TYR A 22 -3.18 15.77 5.33
N PHE A 23 -4.36 15.14 5.18
CA PHE A 23 -4.99 14.40 6.27
C PHE A 23 -5.05 12.89 6.05
N GLN A 24 -4.93 12.39 4.82
CA GLN A 24 -5.00 10.94 4.55
C GLN A 24 -3.65 10.31 4.19
N ILE A 25 -2.72 11.08 3.62
CA ILE A 25 -1.36 10.63 3.34
C ILE A 25 -0.52 10.82 4.59
N TYR A 26 -0.10 9.71 5.19
CA TYR A 26 0.81 9.72 6.32
C TYR A 26 2.26 9.65 5.82
N PRO A 27 3.21 10.33 6.48
CA PRO A 27 4.62 10.26 6.12
C PRO A 27 5.14 8.82 6.27
N LEU A 28 6.10 8.40 5.45
CA LEU A 28 6.63 7.03 5.49
C LEU A 28 7.18 6.63 6.87
N SER A 29 7.70 7.58 7.64
CA SER A 29 8.17 7.37 9.01
C SER A 29 7.08 6.86 9.95
N TYR A 30 5.80 7.16 9.67
CA TYR A 30 4.67 6.65 10.45
C TYR A 30 4.53 5.12 10.33
N PHE A 31 4.96 4.52 9.22
CA PHE A 31 4.81 3.10 8.93
C PHE A 31 6.08 2.27 9.14
N ASP A 32 7.10 2.86 9.78
CA ASP A 32 8.47 2.34 9.86
C ASP A 32 9.15 2.24 8.49
N ILE A 33 10.16 3.07 8.28
CA ILE A 33 10.90 3.17 7.02
C ILE A 33 11.53 1.84 6.62
N GLU A 34 12.03 1.03 7.57
CA GLU A 34 12.62 -0.27 7.24
C GLU A 34 11.56 -1.22 6.68
N ASN A 35 10.38 -1.23 7.28
CA ASN A 35 9.27 -2.03 6.81
C ASN A 35 8.77 -1.57 5.42
N VAL A 36 8.70 -0.25 5.20
CA VAL A 36 8.37 0.33 3.88
C VAL A 36 9.38 -0.11 2.83
N GLN A 37 10.68 -0.06 3.13
CA GLN A 37 11.73 -0.52 2.21
C GLN A 37 11.63 -2.01 1.92
N ARG A 38 11.30 -2.84 2.91
CA ARG A 38 11.08 -4.28 2.72
C ARG A 38 9.90 -4.54 1.79
N VAL A 39 8.77 -3.88 2.04
CA VAL A 39 7.57 -3.97 1.20
C VAL A 39 7.91 -3.54 -0.23
N ALA A 40 8.63 -2.43 -0.40
CA ALA A 40 9.01 -1.90 -1.70
C ALA A 40 9.83 -2.88 -2.57
N LYS A 41 10.63 -3.77 -1.96
CA LYS A 41 11.36 -4.82 -2.70
C LYS A 41 10.43 -5.77 -3.46
N CYS A 42 9.20 -5.95 -2.97
CA CYS A 42 8.20 -6.84 -3.55
C CYS A 42 7.16 -6.09 -4.40
N GLU A 43 7.19 -4.75 -4.42
CA GLU A 43 6.24 -3.93 -5.17
C GLU A 43 6.77 -3.51 -6.55
N GLY A 44 5.85 -3.13 -7.44
CA GLY A 44 6.17 -2.64 -8.78
C GLY A 44 6.86 -1.27 -8.77
N LEU A 45 7.53 -0.94 -9.88
CA LEU A 45 8.25 0.34 -10.04
C LEU A 45 7.30 1.54 -9.89
N GLU A 46 6.12 1.50 -10.51
CA GLU A 46 5.14 2.58 -10.46
C GLU A 46 4.69 2.90 -9.02
N TRP A 47 4.45 1.85 -8.24
CA TRP A 47 4.08 2.01 -6.83
C TRP A 47 5.21 2.65 -6.04
N ARG A 48 6.44 2.14 -6.20
CA ARG A 48 7.62 2.68 -5.50
C ARG A 48 7.84 4.15 -5.84
N VAL A 49 7.86 4.49 -7.13
CA VAL A 49 8.07 5.86 -7.59
C VAL A 49 7.00 6.78 -6.99
N ARG A 50 5.72 6.38 -7.00
CA ARG A 50 4.65 7.16 -6.38
C ARG A 50 4.88 7.38 -4.89
N VAL A 51 5.12 6.31 -4.12
CA VAL A 51 5.21 6.36 -2.65
C VAL A 51 6.42 7.16 -2.19
N PHE A 52 7.59 6.94 -2.81
CA PHE A 52 8.80 7.69 -2.45
C PHE A 52 8.76 9.14 -2.94
N SER A 53 8.15 9.42 -4.11
CA SER A 53 7.99 10.81 -4.59
C SER A 53 7.01 11.61 -3.72
N LEU A 54 5.93 10.98 -3.25
CA LEU A 54 4.98 11.59 -2.32
C LEU A 54 5.49 11.62 -0.88
N SER A 55 6.58 10.89 -0.58
CA SER A 55 7.11 10.70 0.78
C SER A 55 6.04 10.26 1.79
N GLY A 56 5.05 9.53 1.32
CA GLY A 56 3.91 9.15 2.13
C GLY A 56 2.97 8.17 1.42
N ILE A 57 2.10 7.55 2.23
CA ILE A 57 1.11 6.60 1.77
C ILE A 57 -0.14 6.70 2.65
N THR A 58 -1.29 6.35 2.09
CA THR A 58 -2.52 6.30 2.89
C THR A 58 -2.57 5.03 3.74
N SER A 59 -3.14 5.12 4.95
CA SER A 59 -3.31 3.95 5.82
C SER A 59 -4.09 2.78 5.18
N PRO A 60 -5.18 3.03 4.42
CA PRO A 60 -5.88 1.96 3.69
C PRO A 60 -5.00 1.30 2.62
N GLU A 61 -4.22 2.07 1.87
CA GLU A 61 -3.30 1.52 0.87
C GLU A 61 -2.19 0.68 1.52
N TRP A 62 -1.60 1.18 2.61
CA TRP A 62 -0.62 0.44 3.41
C TRP A 62 -1.16 -0.89 3.92
N THR A 63 -2.37 -0.87 4.48
CA THR A 63 -3.06 -2.07 4.99
C THR A 63 -3.30 -3.07 3.87
N LYS A 64 -3.82 -2.61 2.73
CA LYS A 64 -4.10 -3.46 1.56
C LYS A 64 -2.85 -4.19 1.06
N ILE A 65 -1.72 -3.50 0.99
CA ILE A 65 -0.46 -4.08 0.49
C ILE A 65 0.09 -5.11 1.47
N ASN A 66 0.13 -4.78 2.76
CA ASN A 66 0.60 -5.73 3.78
C ASN A 66 -0.26 -6.99 3.81
N THR A 67 -1.59 -6.86 3.71
CA THR A 67 -2.49 -8.03 3.63
C THR A 67 -2.17 -8.89 2.42
N ARG A 68 -2.03 -8.30 1.23
CA ARG A 68 -1.69 -9.04 0.00
C ARG A 68 -0.35 -9.77 0.12
N GLN A 69 0.68 -9.11 0.65
CA GLN A 69 1.99 -9.74 0.83
C GLN A 69 1.94 -10.87 1.87
N LEU A 70 1.22 -10.66 2.98
CA LEU A 70 1.02 -11.69 4.00
C LEU A 70 0.30 -12.93 3.44
N GLU A 71 -0.73 -12.73 2.62
CA GLU A 71 -1.44 -13.82 1.94
C GLU A 71 -0.52 -14.60 1.00
N ALA A 72 0.32 -13.90 0.23
CA ALA A 72 1.31 -14.52 -0.64
C ALA A 72 2.35 -15.34 0.15
N PHE A 73 2.82 -14.84 1.29
CA PHE A 73 3.72 -15.61 2.15
C PHE A 73 3.04 -16.84 2.76
N LYS A 74 1.80 -16.70 3.23
CA LYS A 74 1.04 -17.82 3.79
C LYS A 74 0.80 -18.92 2.76
N SER A 75 0.44 -18.56 1.53
CA SER A 75 0.20 -19.53 0.46
C SER A 75 1.48 -20.26 0.07
N GLU A 76 2.61 -19.56 -0.03
CA GLU A 76 3.92 -20.17 -0.30
C GLU A 76 4.36 -21.13 0.82
N LEU A 77 4.17 -20.74 2.09
CA LEU A 77 4.45 -21.61 3.24
C LEU A 77 3.60 -22.87 3.22
N GLN A 78 2.30 -22.76 2.91
CA GLN A 78 1.41 -23.91 2.77
C GLN A 78 1.85 -24.84 1.64
N ARG A 79 2.24 -24.28 0.48
CA ARG A 79 2.77 -25.04 -0.66
C ARG A 79 3.99 -25.87 -0.26
N ARG A 80 4.94 -25.26 0.45
CA ARG A 80 6.16 -25.94 0.93
C ARG A 80 5.85 -27.05 1.93
N LYS A 81 4.96 -26.80 2.89
CA LYS A 81 4.53 -27.82 3.85
C LYS A 81 3.92 -29.04 3.15
N LYS A 82 3.06 -28.81 2.15
CA LYS A 82 2.46 -29.88 1.35
C LYS A 82 3.53 -30.69 0.62
N TYR A 83 4.48 -30.03 -0.03
CA TYR A 83 5.59 -30.69 -0.73
C TYR A 83 6.45 -31.54 0.21
N THR A 84 6.83 -31.02 1.38
CA THR A 84 7.61 -31.77 2.37
C THR A 84 6.84 -32.99 2.91
N ALA A 85 5.53 -32.87 3.12
CA ALA A 85 4.69 -34.00 3.51
C ALA A 85 4.65 -35.08 2.41
N THR A 86 4.43 -34.69 1.15
CA THR A 86 4.44 -35.63 0.02
C THR A 86 5.77 -36.37 -0.13
N ILE A 87 6.91 -35.69 0.04
CA ILE A 87 8.22 -36.35 0.04
C ILE A 87 8.34 -37.36 1.18
N ARG A 88 7.93 -36.97 2.40
CA ARG A 88 8.00 -37.84 3.57
C ARG A 88 7.16 -39.11 3.37
N ASP A 89 5.94 -38.96 2.85
CA ASP A 89 5.00 -40.06 2.68
C ASP A 89 5.37 -40.97 1.49
N GLY A 90 6.12 -40.48 0.49
CA GLY A 90 6.61 -41.27 -0.63
C GLY A 90 7.97 -41.96 -0.41
N ILE A 91 8.62 -41.73 0.74
CA ILE A 91 9.86 -42.40 1.17
C ILE A 91 9.58 -43.56 2.14
N ASN A 92 8.39 -43.59 2.77
CA ASN A 92 7.88 -44.74 3.53
C ASN A 92 7.10 -45.70 2.64
#